data_AF-A0A2R6K507-F1
#
_entry.id   AF-A0A2R6K507-F1
#
_cell.length_a   1.000
_cell.length_b   1.000
_cell.length_c   1.000
_cell.angle_alpha   90.00
_cell.angle_beta   90.00
_cell.angle_gamma   90.00
#
_symmetry.space_group_name_H-M   'P 1'
#
loop_
_entity.id
_entity.type
_entity.pdbx_description
1 polymer ?
#
loop_
_entity_poly.entity_id
_entity_poly.type
_entity_poly.pdbx_seq_one_letter_code
_entity_poly.pdbx_strand_id
1 'polypeptide(L)' 'MTVHIKLYGSKADRFEEISETLSDQLGYEPSNPEVVGIIMSGIDVEPTSTEQAPLAGAD' A
#
# COMPACT_ATOMS: atom_id res chain seq x y z
N MET A 1 -5.13 25.47 1.77
CA MET A 1 -4.35 25.23 2.99
C MET A 1 -3.55 23.97 2.72
N THR A 2 -2.23 24.05 2.59
CA THR A 2 -1.40 22.91 2.16
C THR A 2 -0.88 22.21 3.40
N VAL A 3 -1.31 20.97 3.63
CA VAL A 3 -0.85 20.15 4.75
C VAL A 3 0.34 19.32 4.26
N HIS A 4 1.50 19.48 4.88
CA HIS A 4 2.69 18.69 4.56
C HIS A 4 2.74 17.46 5.46
N ILE A 5 2.46 16.29 4.90
CA ILE A 5 2.49 15.01 5.61
C ILE A 5 3.76 14.27 5.19
N LYS A 6 4.49 13.74 6.17
CA LYS A 6 5.59 12.78 5.94
C LYS A 6 5.17 11.43 6.49
N LEU A 7 5.25 10.41 5.64
CA LEU A 7 5.00 9.03 6.03
C LEU A 7 6.30 8.38 6.50
N TYR A 8 6.19 7.41 7.39
CA TYR A 8 7.32 6.67 7.94
C TYR A 8 7.00 5.18 8.03
N GLY A 9 8.04 4.34 7.97
CA GLY A 9 7.94 2.89 8.06
C GLY A 9 7.00 2.29 7.02
N SER A 10 6.24 1.29 7.42
CA SER A 10 5.34 0.53 6.53
C SER A 10 4.31 1.38 5.77
N LYS A 11 3.96 2.57 6.27
CA LYS A 11 3.06 3.49 5.56
C LYS A 11 3.76 4.21 4.41
N ALA A 12 5.04 4.52 4.54
CA ALA A 12 5.82 5.09 3.44
C ALA A 12 6.02 4.04 2.35
N ASP A 13 6.46 2.84 2.74
CA ASP A 13 6.69 1.72 1.81
C ASP A 13 5.41 1.41 1.01
N ARG A 14 4.26 1.36 1.69
CA ARG A 14 2.97 1.08 1.03
C ARG A 14 2.50 2.21 0.11
N PHE A 15 2.83 3.45 0.45
CA PHE A 15 2.51 4.60 -0.39
C PHE A 15 3.33 4.56 -1.68
N GLU A 16 4.62 4.25 -1.58
CA GLU A 16 5.50 4.10 -2.75
C GLU A 16 5.01 2.97 -3.66
N GLU A 17 4.71 1.79 -3.11
CA GLU A 17 4.20 0.63 -3.89
C GLU A 17 2.91 0.94 -4.66
N ILE A 18 1.96 1.62 -3.99
CA ILE A 18 0.69 1.99 -4.63
C ILE A 18 0.90 3.09 -5.67
N SER A 19 1.80 4.04 -5.41
CA SER A 19 2.13 5.10 -6.36
C SER A 19 2.73 4.50 -7.63
N GLU A 20 3.72 3.61 -7.50
CA GLU A 20 4.32 2.89 -8.63
C GLU A 20 3.27 2.10 -9.42
N THR A 21 2.42 1.34 -8.73
CA THR A 21 1.34 0.57 -9.37
C THR A 21 0.38 1.46 -10.16
N LEU A 22 0.00 2.62 -9.61
CA LEU A 22 -0.85 3.58 -10.29
C LEU A 22 -0.15 4.21 -11.48
N SER A 23 1.14 4.53 -11.35
CA SER A 23 1.94 5.10 -12.42
C SER A 23 2.06 4.16 -13.61
N ASP A 24 2.26 2.87 -13.37
CA ASP A 24 2.28 1.84 -14.41
C ASP A 24 0.94 1.69 -15.12
N GLN A 25 -0.17 1.73 -14.37
CA GLN A 25 -1.52 1.58 -14.93
C GLN A 25 -1.97 2.80 -15.73
N LEU A 26 -1.61 4.00 -15.26
CA LEU A 26 -2.04 5.26 -15.84
C LEU A 26 -1.09 5.77 -16.93
N GLY A 27 0.16 5.29 -16.93
CA GLY A 27 1.23 5.79 -17.80
C GLY A 27 1.77 7.16 -17.37
N TYR A 28 1.44 7.63 -16.17
CA TYR A 28 1.93 8.88 -15.59
C TYR A 28 1.93 8.83 -14.05
N GLU A 29 2.84 9.59 -13.44
CA GLU A 29 2.92 9.72 -11.98
C GLU A 29 1.75 10.58 -11.43
N PRO A 30 0.95 10.06 -10.47
CA PRO A 30 -0.08 10.84 -9.81
C PRO A 30 0.52 12.06 -9.07
N SER A 31 0.19 13.27 -9.54
CA SER A 31 0.79 14.50 -9.00
C SER A 31 0.18 14.96 -7.66
N ASN A 32 -0.94 14.37 -7.24
CA ASN A 32 -1.60 14.72 -5.98
C ASN A 32 -1.48 13.59 -4.94
N PRO A 33 -0.58 13.71 -3.96
CA PRO A 33 -0.38 12.69 -2.93
C PRO A 33 -1.59 12.51 -2.01
N GLU A 34 -2.47 13.51 -1.89
CA GLU A 34 -3.72 13.39 -1.12
C GLU A 34 -4.70 12.41 -1.78
N VAL A 35 -4.78 12.43 -3.12
CA VAL A 35 -5.61 11.48 -3.88
C VAL A 35 -5.08 10.06 -3.72
N VAL A 36 -3.76 9.88 -3.81
CA VAL A 36 -3.12 8.58 -3.54
C VAL A 36 -3.42 8.12 -2.11
N GLY A 37 -3.34 9.01 -1.12
CA GLY A 37 -3.70 8.70 0.27
C GLY A 37 -5.16 8.29 0.47
N ILE A 38 -6.11 8.91 -0.24
CA ILE A 38 -7.52 8.51 -0.21
C ILE A 38 -7.71 7.12 -0.84
N ILE A 39 -7.05 6.85 -1.97
CA ILE A 39 -7.07 5.53 -2.60
C ILE A 39 -6.51 4.48 -1.64
N MET A 40 -5.37 4.75 -0.99
CA MET A 40 -4.81 3.87 0.05
C MET A 40 -5.81 3.59 1.17
N SER A 41 -6.56 4.59 1.63
CA SER A 41 -7.56 4.39 2.70
C SER A 41 -8.77 3.57 2.29
N GLY A 42 -9.11 3.55 0.99
CA GLY A 42 -10.16 2.70 0.45
C GLY A 42 -9.73 1.25 0.24
N ILE A 43 -8.41 1.02 0.17
CA ILE A 43 -7.81 -0.30 0.15
C ILE A 43 -7.47 -0.68 1.60
N ASP A 44 -8.48 -1.03 2.40
CA ASP A 44 -8.26 -1.80 3.63
C ASP A 44 -7.68 -3.15 3.21
N VAL A 45 -6.36 -3.22 3.07
CA VAL A 45 -5.65 -4.47 2.87
C VAL A 45 -5.74 -5.19 4.20
N GLU A 46 -6.67 -6.15 4.33
CA GLU A 46 -6.54 -7.15 5.38
C GLU A 46 -5.10 -7.67 5.34
N PRO A 47 -4.35 -7.64 6.46
CA PRO A 47 -3.01 -8.20 6.46
C PRO A 47 -3.19 -9.64 5.98
N THR A 48 -2.59 -9.98 4.84
CA THR A 48 -2.48 -11.38 4.43
C THR A 48 -1.61 -12.03 5.49
N SER A 49 -2.26 -12.60 6.51
CA SER A 49 -1.65 -13.54 7.43
C SER A 49 -1.26 -14.75 6.60
N THR A 50 -0.10 -14.68 5.95
CA THR A 50 0.57 -15.86 5.41
C THR A 50 1.19 -16.62 6.56
N GLU A 51 0.37 -17.08 7.49
CA GLU A 51 0.73 -18.16 8.41
C GLU A 51 0.49 -19.46 7.66
N GLN A 52 1.41 -19.81 6.75
CA GLN A 52 1.56 -21.19 6.33
C GLN A 52 2.20 -21.95 7.49
N ALA A 53 1.37 -22.41 8.42
CA ALA A 53 1.79 -23.47 9.34
C ALA A 53 2.16 -24.71 8.49
N PRO A 54 3.34 -25.32 8.69
CA PRO A 54 3.64 -26.58 8.04
C PRO A 54 2.63 -27.62 8.52
N LEU A 55 1.88 -28.19 7.58
CA LEU A 55 1.09 -29.40 7.75
C LEU A 55 2.05 -30.55 8.12
N ALA A 56 2.34 -30.72 9.41
CA ALA A 56 2.90 -31.96 9.94
C ALA A 56 1.73 -32.86 10.35
N GLY A 57 1.12 -33.49 9.35
CA GLY A 57 0.20 -34.59 9.56
C GLY A 57 0.96 -35.86 9.91
N ALA A 58 0.50 -36.50 10.98
CA ALA A 58 0.32 -37.94 11.17
C ALA A 58 1.50 -38.88 10.87
N ASP A 59 2.10 -39.40 11.94
CA ASP A 59 2.24 -40.86 12.17
C ASP A 59 2.06 -41.15 13.67
#